data_AF-A0A7Y5CVP5-F1
#
_entry.id   AF-A0A7Y5CVP5-F1
#
_cell.length_a   1.000
_cell.length_b   1.000
_cell.length_c   1.000
_cell.angle_alpha   90.00
_cell.angle_beta   90.00
_cell.angle_gamma   90.00
#
_symmetry.space_group_name_H-M   'P 1'
#
loop_
_entity.id
_entity.type
_entity.pdbx_description
1 polymer ?
#
loop_
_entity_poly.entity_id
_entity_poly.type
_entity_poly.pdbx_seq_one_letter_code
_entity_poly.pdbx_strand_id
1 'polypeptide(L)'
;MARTRVLIMGAAGRDFHNFNVTYRERESHEVVAFTATQIPNIDGRRYPAALAGKLYPQGIPIHPESELVDLIRRERIDEVVFSYSDISHEYVMHQASLVNAVGASFTLLGTGATMLPSAKPVIAICAVRTGSGKSQTTRRVAQILRGFGKKLVAVRHPMPYGDLAAQAVQRFASLADLAAHNCTIEEREEYEPHLNMGTIVYAGVDYAAILARAEQEADIVLWDGGNNDTPFFKPSLHVVVVDPLRPGHETRYHPGETNLRMADVVVINKEVSATPENIERVRQAVREHNPAAIIVDAASPITVAQPEVIRNQRVLCIEDGPTLTHGEMTLGAGIVAARRFGAKELVDPRPFLKGSLVETFRRYPGIGTLLPAMGYGDQQIRDLEATINATDCDSVIIATPIDLRQLLQINKPSTRVTYELQEIGRPTLAEVLQRFA
;
A
#
# COMPACT_ATOMS: atom_id res chain seq x y z
N MET A 1 24.46 -29.68 12.43
CA MET A 1 24.98 -28.96 11.24
C MET A 1 24.95 -27.47 11.56
N ALA A 2 25.84 -26.67 10.97
CA ALA A 2 25.74 -25.21 11.08
C ALA A 2 24.45 -24.74 10.39
N ARG A 3 23.72 -23.80 10.99
CA ARG A 3 22.52 -23.19 10.40
C ARG A 3 22.95 -22.11 9.41
N THR A 4 22.22 -21.96 8.31
CA THR A 4 22.39 -20.83 7.39
C THR A 4 21.92 -19.55 8.09
N ARG A 5 22.80 -18.55 8.21
CA ARG A 5 22.53 -17.30 8.90
C ARG A 5 21.94 -16.30 7.92
N VAL A 6 20.72 -15.86 8.21
CA VAL A 6 19.89 -15.06 7.32
C VAL A 6 19.70 -13.66 7.90
N LEU A 7 19.84 -12.63 7.07
CA LEU A 7 19.37 -11.28 7.35
C LEU A 7 18.23 -10.96 6.39
N ILE A 8 17.11 -10.43 6.89
CA ILE A 8 15.97 -10.07 6.04
C ILE A 8 15.93 -8.55 5.89
N MET A 9 16.13 -8.07 4.66
CA MET A 9 16.00 -6.67 4.31
C MET A 9 14.54 -6.34 4.00
N GLY A 10 13.94 -5.38 4.71
CA GLY A 10 12.56 -4.99 4.43
C GLY A 10 12.12 -3.68 5.07
N ALA A 11 10.83 -3.39 4.91
CA ALA A 11 10.22 -2.16 5.39
C ALA A 11 9.20 -2.44 6.51
N ALA A 12 9.41 -3.50 7.30
CA ALA A 12 8.48 -3.93 8.34
C ALA A 12 7.05 -4.13 7.79
N GLY A 13 6.89 -5.15 6.98
CA GLY A 13 5.62 -5.61 6.42
C GLY A 13 5.80 -7.01 5.82
N ARG A 14 6.18 -7.08 4.54
CA ARG A 14 6.49 -8.35 3.86
C ARG A 14 7.63 -9.13 4.52
N ASP A 15 8.66 -8.47 5.03
CA ASP A 15 9.77 -9.13 5.73
C ASP A 15 9.30 -10.01 6.89
N PHE A 16 8.38 -9.51 7.73
CA PHE A 16 7.79 -10.28 8.82
C PHE A 16 6.94 -11.45 8.30
N HIS A 17 6.18 -11.23 7.23
CA HIS A 17 5.42 -12.30 6.58
C HIS A 17 6.34 -13.40 6.03
N ASN A 18 7.38 -13.01 5.27
CA ASN A 18 8.39 -13.89 4.72
C ASN A 18 9.08 -14.70 5.82
N PHE A 19 9.44 -14.06 6.94
CA PHE A 19 9.94 -14.73 8.13
C PHE A 19 8.94 -15.76 8.65
N ASN A 20 7.70 -15.36 8.89
CA ASN A 20 6.66 -16.20 9.49
C ASN A 20 6.38 -17.47 8.69
N VAL A 21 6.36 -17.37 7.36
CA VAL A 21 5.99 -18.50 6.48
C VAL A 21 7.19 -19.34 6.02
N THR A 22 8.40 -18.75 5.96
CA THR A 22 9.57 -19.44 5.38
C THR A 22 10.60 -19.87 6.43
N TYR A 23 10.77 -19.08 7.52
CA TYR A 23 11.93 -19.20 8.41
C TYR A 23 11.58 -19.48 9.87
N ARG A 24 10.40 -19.08 10.35
CA ARG A 24 10.01 -19.13 11.77
C ARG A 24 10.25 -20.49 12.44
N GLU A 25 9.89 -21.58 11.76
CA GLU A 25 10.03 -22.96 12.26
C GLU A 25 11.14 -23.75 11.54
N ARG A 26 11.99 -23.09 10.75
CA ARG A 26 12.99 -23.77 9.89
C ARG A 26 14.32 -23.93 10.61
N GLU A 27 14.53 -25.07 11.26
CA GLU A 27 15.73 -25.35 12.06
C GLU A 27 17.07 -25.27 11.31
N SER A 28 17.06 -25.43 9.99
CA SER A 28 18.27 -25.34 9.16
C SER A 28 18.72 -23.89 8.89
N HIS A 29 17.91 -22.89 9.26
CA HIS A 29 18.20 -21.47 9.10
C HIS A 29 18.10 -20.75 10.45
N GLU A 30 18.78 -19.60 10.55
CA GLU A 30 18.70 -18.70 11.69
C GLU A 30 18.58 -17.28 11.16
N VAL A 31 17.42 -16.65 11.34
CA VAL A 31 17.23 -15.23 11.01
C VAL A 31 17.82 -14.39 12.13
N VAL A 32 18.96 -13.78 11.85
CA VAL A 32 19.78 -13.05 12.83
C VAL A 32 19.21 -11.67 13.10
N ALA A 33 18.75 -10.99 12.04
CA ALA A 33 18.23 -9.63 12.12
C ALA A 33 17.29 -9.30 10.95
N PHE A 34 16.44 -8.30 11.17
CA PHE A 34 15.79 -7.53 10.12
C PHE A 34 16.52 -6.20 9.92
N THR A 35 16.40 -5.60 8.74
CA THR A 35 16.71 -4.17 8.53
C THR A 35 15.46 -3.38 8.15
N ALA A 36 15.44 -2.08 8.45
CA ALA A 36 14.34 -1.17 8.11
C ALA A 36 14.83 0.22 7.61
N THR A 37 14.06 0.83 6.69
CA THR A 37 14.37 2.14 6.05
C THR A 37 13.22 3.14 6.05
N GLN A 38 12.00 2.63 5.87
CA GLN A 38 10.85 3.43 5.42
C GLN A 38 9.89 3.80 6.54
N ILE A 39 9.72 2.94 7.55
CA ILE A 39 8.71 3.16 8.60
C ILE A 39 9.29 3.98 9.76
N PRO A 40 8.70 5.13 10.12
CA PRO A 40 9.08 5.87 11.31
C PRO A 40 8.96 5.00 12.58
N ASN A 41 9.93 5.09 13.48
CA ASN A 41 9.90 4.47 14.81
C ASN A 41 9.91 2.92 14.82
N ILE A 42 10.41 2.26 13.77
CA ILE A 42 10.56 0.79 13.76
C ILE A 42 11.99 0.31 13.99
N ASP A 43 12.98 1.12 13.61
CA ASP A 43 14.39 0.87 13.84
C ASP A 43 14.71 0.86 15.34
N GLY A 44 15.59 -0.07 15.76
CA GLY A 44 15.93 -0.27 17.17
C GLY A 44 14.91 -1.09 17.98
N ARG A 45 13.80 -1.52 17.35
CA ARG A 45 12.84 -2.45 17.95
C ARG A 45 13.26 -3.92 17.74
N ARG A 46 12.46 -4.82 18.29
CA ARG A 46 12.55 -6.27 18.07
C ARG A 46 11.24 -6.77 17.48
N TYR A 47 11.35 -7.69 16.52
CA TYR A 47 10.25 -8.60 16.21
C TYR A 47 9.96 -9.43 17.47
N PRO A 48 8.72 -9.41 18.00
CA PRO A 48 8.46 -9.85 19.37
C PRO A 48 8.59 -11.36 19.52
N ALA A 49 9.17 -11.81 20.65
CA ALA A 49 9.31 -13.22 20.99
C ALA A 49 7.97 -13.99 20.95
N ALA A 50 6.87 -13.32 21.30
CA ALA A 50 5.52 -13.89 21.26
C ALA A 50 5.06 -14.30 19.85
N LEU A 51 5.64 -13.71 18.79
CA LEU A 51 5.35 -14.05 17.39
C LEU A 51 6.48 -14.82 16.70
N ALA A 52 7.69 -14.74 17.26
CA ALA A 52 8.90 -15.26 16.63
C ALA A 52 9.03 -16.79 16.69
N GLY A 53 8.18 -17.49 17.46
CA GLY A 53 8.21 -18.94 17.57
C GLY A 53 9.32 -19.48 18.48
N LYS A 54 9.37 -20.80 18.65
CA LYS A 54 10.23 -21.45 19.66
C LYS A 54 11.72 -21.30 19.39
N LEU A 55 12.10 -21.12 18.13
CA LEU A 55 13.50 -20.94 17.73
C LEU A 55 14.06 -19.57 18.10
N TYR A 56 13.20 -18.59 18.43
CA TYR A 56 13.58 -17.19 18.68
C TYR A 56 12.98 -16.65 19.99
N PRO A 57 13.32 -17.23 21.16
CA PRO A 57 12.70 -16.89 22.45
C PRO A 57 12.97 -15.45 22.93
N GLN A 58 13.94 -14.76 22.32
CA GLN A 58 14.28 -13.36 22.62
C GLN A 58 13.77 -12.38 21.55
N GLY A 59 12.96 -12.88 20.60
CA GLY A 59 12.63 -12.13 19.40
C GLY A 59 13.85 -11.90 18.50
N ILE A 60 13.68 -11.08 17.46
CA ILE A 60 14.71 -10.82 16.46
C ILE A 60 14.94 -9.31 16.36
N PRO A 61 16.19 -8.82 16.42
CA PRO A 61 16.48 -7.39 16.36
C PRO A 61 16.17 -6.80 14.98
N ILE A 62 15.77 -5.53 14.97
CA ILE A 62 15.51 -4.72 13.78
C ILE A 62 16.51 -3.56 13.78
N HIS A 63 17.37 -3.52 12.77
CA HIS A 63 18.43 -2.52 12.61
C HIS A 63 18.10 -1.51 11.50
N PRO A 64 18.70 -0.31 11.50
CA PRO A 64 18.63 0.57 10.34
C PRO A 64 19.37 -0.06 9.15
N GLU A 65 18.83 0.07 7.94
CA GLU A 65 19.47 -0.48 6.72
C GLU A 65 20.87 0.08 6.47
N SER A 66 21.18 1.29 6.95
CA SER A 66 22.54 1.85 6.86
C SER A 66 23.61 0.95 7.51
N GLU A 67 23.23 0.06 8.43
CA GLU A 67 24.13 -0.92 9.06
C GLU A 67 24.27 -2.23 8.27
N LEU A 68 23.61 -2.40 7.12
CA LEU A 68 23.54 -3.67 6.38
C LEU A 68 24.91 -4.33 6.15
N VAL A 69 25.89 -3.59 5.64
CA VAL A 69 27.23 -4.10 5.35
C VAL A 69 27.96 -4.54 6.62
N ASP A 70 27.83 -3.76 7.68
CA ASP A 70 28.48 -4.04 8.96
C ASP A 70 27.83 -5.24 9.65
N LEU A 71 26.50 -5.37 9.56
CA LEU A 71 25.76 -6.54 10.02
C LEU A 71 26.21 -7.80 9.30
N ILE A 72 26.32 -7.77 7.96
CA ILE A 72 26.76 -8.94 7.19
C ILE A 72 28.13 -9.45 7.66
N ARG A 73 29.09 -8.54 7.84
CA ARG A 73 30.45 -8.89 8.27
C ARG A 73 30.51 -9.32 9.73
N ARG A 74 29.92 -8.55 10.64
CA ARG A 74 29.96 -8.79 12.08
C ARG A 74 29.24 -10.07 12.45
N GLU A 75 28.04 -10.26 11.91
CA GLU A 75 27.19 -11.40 12.22
C GLU A 75 27.46 -12.61 11.33
N ARG A 76 28.39 -12.51 10.36
CA ARG A 76 28.72 -13.58 9.40
C ARG A 76 27.46 -14.12 8.72
N ILE A 77 26.73 -13.21 8.07
CA ILE A 77 25.50 -13.55 7.36
C ILE A 77 25.86 -14.32 6.08
N ASP A 78 25.18 -15.45 5.87
CA ASP A 78 25.34 -16.29 4.68
C ASP A 78 24.41 -15.83 3.55
N GLU A 79 23.20 -15.37 3.92
CA GLU A 79 22.12 -15.03 2.99
C GLU A 79 21.40 -13.76 3.42
N VAL A 80 21.18 -12.86 2.47
CA VAL A 80 20.34 -11.68 2.63
C VAL A 80 19.08 -11.84 1.78
N VAL A 81 17.94 -11.90 2.46
CA VAL A 81 16.63 -12.04 1.83
C VAL A 81 16.02 -10.66 1.64
N PHE A 82 15.76 -10.31 0.39
CA PHE A 82 15.20 -9.02 0.03
C PHE A 82 13.67 -9.06 0.01
N SER A 83 13.04 -8.17 0.77
CA SER A 83 11.58 -8.15 1.02
C SER A 83 10.96 -6.75 0.84
N TYR A 84 11.62 -5.82 0.15
CA TYR A 84 11.00 -4.54 -0.21
C TYR A 84 10.07 -4.67 -1.41
N SER A 85 9.18 -3.69 -1.52
CA SER A 85 8.29 -3.49 -2.66
C SER A 85 8.35 -2.05 -3.14
N ASP A 86 7.76 -1.80 -4.30
CA ASP A 86 7.53 -0.51 -4.94
C ASP A 86 8.80 0.29 -5.26
N ILE A 87 9.83 -0.46 -5.67
CA ILE A 87 11.16 0.04 -6.00
C ILE A 87 11.58 -0.41 -7.40
N SER A 88 12.51 0.30 -8.03
CA SER A 88 12.98 -0.05 -9.36
C SER A 88 13.78 -1.36 -9.38
N HIS A 89 13.73 -2.09 -10.49
CA HIS A 89 14.61 -3.25 -10.72
C HIS A 89 16.08 -2.89 -10.60
N GLU A 90 16.45 -1.68 -11.01
CA GLU A 90 17.81 -1.17 -10.85
C GLU A 90 18.22 -1.10 -9.37
N TYR A 91 17.36 -0.58 -8.49
CA TYR A 91 17.64 -0.53 -7.05
C TYR A 91 17.84 -1.94 -6.48
N VAL A 92 16.97 -2.90 -6.83
CA VAL A 92 17.12 -4.31 -6.41
C VAL A 92 18.51 -4.84 -6.80
N MET A 93 18.95 -4.59 -8.04
CA MET A 93 20.22 -5.09 -8.54
C MET A 93 21.45 -4.39 -7.93
N HIS A 94 21.32 -3.11 -7.57
CA HIS A 94 22.35 -2.42 -6.78
C HIS A 94 22.48 -3.03 -5.37
N GLN A 95 21.36 -3.34 -4.71
CA GLN A 95 21.39 -4.03 -3.40
C GLN A 95 21.99 -5.44 -3.51
N ALA A 96 21.64 -6.19 -4.55
CA ALA A 96 22.24 -7.50 -4.82
C ALA A 96 23.76 -7.41 -5.01
N SER A 97 24.23 -6.42 -5.75
CA SER A 97 25.66 -6.18 -5.98
C SER A 97 26.39 -5.84 -4.68
N LEU A 98 25.79 -5.00 -3.83
CA LEU A 98 26.31 -4.62 -2.53
C LEU A 98 26.46 -5.83 -1.60
N VAL A 99 25.41 -6.64 -1.48
CA VAL A 99 25.37 -7.85 -0.65
C VAL A 99 26.42 -8.87 -1.12
N ASN A 100 26.47 -9.15 -2.42
CA ASN A 100 27.42 -10.09 -3.00
C ASN A 100 28.87 -9.64 -2.80
N ALA A 101 29.16 -8.33 -2.90
CA ALA A 101 30.49 -7.77 -2.72
C ALA A 101 31.05 -7.96 -1.30
N VAL A 102 30.18 -8.14 -0.29
CA VAL A 102 30.56 -8.40 1.10
C VAL A 102 30.47 -9.87 1.49
N GLY A 103 30.18 -10.76 0.52
CA GLY A 103 30.34 -12.21 0.63
C GLY A 103 29.07 -13.00 0.97
N ALA A 104 27.93 -12.35 1.18
CA ALA A 104 26.65 -13.02 1.41
C ALA A 104 25.92 -13.26 0.08
N SER A 105 25.04 -14.27 0.04
CA SER A 105 24.12 -14.49 -1.09
C SER A 105 22.95 -13.52 -1.03
N PHE A 106 22.48 -13.05 -2.18
CA PHE A 106 21.24 -12.25 -2.28
C PHE A 106 20.08 -13.11 -2.79
N THR A 107 18.98 -13.14 -2.05
CA THR A 107 17.81 -13.99 -2.35
C THR A 107 16.53 -13.19 -2.51
N LEU A 108 15.78 -13.52 -3.56
CA LEU A 108 14.37 -13.13 -3.75
C LEU A 108 13.50 -14.36 -3.53
N LEU A 109 12.61 -14.31 -2.53
CA LEU A 109 11.68 -15.42 -2.27
C LEU A 109 10.58 -15.48 -3.33
N GLY A 110 10.36 -16.67 -3.87
CA GLY A 110 9.27 -16.92 -4.81
C GLY A 110 7.89 -16.89 -4.16
N THR A 111 6.87 -16.59 -4.96
CA THR A 111 5.47 -16.55 -4.51
C THR A 111 4.96 -17.90 -4.03
N GLY A 112 5.47 -19.01 -4.57
CA GLY A 112 5.14 -20.35 -4.10
C GLY A 112 5.59 -20.65 -2.66
N ALA A 113 6.64 -19.98 -2.17
CA ALA A 113 7.12 -20.13 -0.80
C ALA A 113 6.44 -19.16 0.18
N THR A 114 5.87 -18.06 -0.34
CA THR A 114 5.39 -16.94 0.47
C THR A 114 3.87 -16.79 0.49
N MET A 115 3.13 -17.53 -0.35
CA MET A 115 1.66 -17.52 -0.33
C MET A 115 1.10 -18.63 0.54
N LEU A 116 0.25 -18.25 1.49
CA LEU A 116 -0.51 -19.19 2.31
C LEU A 116 -1.70 -19.75 1.49
N PRO A 117 -1.94 -21.08 1.54
CA PRO A 117 -3.14 -21.65 0.96
C PRO A 117 -4.37 -21.28 1.80
N SER A 118 -5.50 -21.03 1.14
CA SER A 118 -6.78 -20.70 1.76
C SER A 118 -7.80 -21.81 1.47
N ALA A 119 -8.65 -22.13 2.46
CA ALA A 119 -9.81 -23.00 2.32
C ALA A 119 -11.00 -22.30 1.65
N LYS A 120 -11.01 -20.96 1.63
CA LYS A 120 -11.99 -20.13 0.92
C LYS A 120 -11.41 -19.57 -0.38
N PRO A 121 -12.23 -19.29 -1.40
CA PRO A 121 -11.79 -18.53 -2.57
C PRO A 121 -11.16 -17.20 -2.15
N VAL A 122 -9.99 -16.90 -2.71
CA VAL A 122 -9.28 -15.63 -2.51
C VAL A 122 -9.33 -14.84 -3.80
N ILE A 123 -9.79 -13.59 -3.74
CA ILE A 123 -9.66 -12.65 -4.85
C ILE A 123 -8.63 -11.61 -4.42
N ALA A 124 -7.47 -11.63 -5.06
CA ALA A 124 -6.38 -10.70 -4.78
C ALA A 124 -6.41 -9.52 -5.72
N ILE A 125 -6.34 -8.31 -5.15
CA ILE A 125 -6.20 -7.06 -5.87
C ILE A 125 -4.82 -6.50 -5.57
N CYS A 126 -3.94 -6.56 -6.58
CA CYS A 126 -2.58 -6.02 -6.53
C CYS A 126 -2.40 -4.95 -7.62
N ALA A 127 -1.22 -4.37 -7.71
CA ALA A 127 -0.86 -3.45 -8.79
C ALA A 127 0.60 -3.60 -9.17
N VAL A 128 0.95 -2.99 -10.29
CA VAL A 128 2.35 -2.85 -10.70
C VAL A 128 3.06 -1.69 -9.97
N ARG A 129 2.31 -0.69 -9.48
CA ARG A 129 2.81 0.45 -8.70
C ARG A 129 1.81 0.92 -7.65
N THR A 130 2.33 1.55 -6.60
CA THR A 130 1.53 2.37 -5.68
C THR A 130 0.81 3.49 -6.44
N GLY A 131 -0.39 3.85 -6.00
CA GLY A 131 -1.22 4.87 -6.64
C GLY A 131 -1.91 4.47 -7.94
N SER A 132 -1.80 3.23 -8.42
CA SER A 132 -2.48 2.80 -9.68
C SER A 132 -4.01 2.67 -9.55
N GLY A 133 -4.56 2.66 -8.34
CA GLY A 133 -6.01 2.57 -8.08
C GLY A 133 -6.49 1.21 -7.55
N LYS A 134 -5.65 0.49 -6.79
CA LYS A 134 -6.00 -0.76 -6.12
C LYS A 134 -7.24 -0.60 -5.24
N SER A 135 -7.24 0.37 -4.33
CA SER A 135 -8.30 0.50 -3.32
C SER A 135 -9.69 0.75 -3.96
N GLN A 136 -9.76 1.51 -5.06
CA GLN A 136 -10.99 1.67 -5.85
C GLN A 136 -11.44 0.35 -6.49
N THR A 137 -10.48 -0.40 -7.04
CA THR A 137 -10.72 -1.69 -7.67
C THR A 137 -11.24 -2.69 -6.64
N THR A 138 -10.64 -2.76 -5.45
CA THR A 138 -11.10 -3.62 -4.36
C THR A 138 -12.52 -3.28 -3.94
N ARG A 139 -12.86 -2.00 -3.78
CA ARG A 139 -14.24 -1.58 -3.47
C ARG A 139 -15.23 -1.96 -4.57
N ARG A 140 -14.86 -1.79 -5.84
CA ARG A 140 -15.71 -2.20 -6.96
C ARG A 140 -15.95 -3.72 -6.99
N VAL A 141 -14.91 -4.52 -6.79
CA VAL A 141 -15.02 -5.99 -6.65
C VAL A 141 -15.94 -6.36 -5.47
N ALA A 142 -15.77 -5.69 -4.32
CA ALA A 142 -16.60 -5.93 -3.14
C ALA A 142 -18.08 -5.62 -3.39
N GLN A 143 -18.39 -4.52 -4.09
CA GLN A 143 -19.77 -4.17 -4.48
C GLN A 143 -20.40 -5.24 -5.36
N ILE A 144 -19.66 -5.71 -6.38
CA ILE A 144 -20.14 -6.73 -7.31
C ILE A 144 -20.48 -8.03 -6.56
N LEU A 145 -19.54 -8.53 -5.76
CA LEU A 145 -19.71 -9.80 -5.03
C LEU A 145 -20.81 -9.72 -3.96
N ARG A 146 -21.00 -8.55 -3.32
CA ARG A 146 -22.18 -8.31 -2.48
C ARG A 146 -23.48 -8.33 -3.26
N GLY A 147 -23.48 -7.78 -4.47
CA GLY A 147 -24.62 -7.88 -5.39
C GLY A 147 -24.97 -9.33 -5.72
N PHE A 148 -23.99 -10.24 -5.65
CA PHE A 148 -24.19 -11.69 -5.73
C PHE A 148 -24.54 -12.36 -4.38
N GLY A 149 -24.74 -11.58 -3.33
CA GLY A 149 -25.12 -12.08 -2.00
C GLY A 149 -23.98 -12.75 -1.22
N LYS A 150 -22.72 -12.58 -1.62
CA LYS A 150 -21.57 -13.18 -0.91
C LYS A 150 -21.20 -12.40 0.35
N LYS A 151 -20.83 -13.13 1.41
CA LYS A 151 -20.19 -12.56 2.60
C LYS A 151 -18.69 -12.37 2.35
N LEU A 152 -18.20 -11.16 2.59
CA LEU A 152 -16.84 -10.77 2.27
C LEU A 152 -16.10 -10.29 3.50
N VAL A 153 -14.83 -10.69 3.58
CA VAL A 153 -13.84 -10.09 4.47
C VAL A 153 -12.72 -9.54 3.60
N ALA A 154 -12.35 -8.28 3.82
CA ALA A 154 -11.13 -7.70 3.26
C ALA A 154 -9.96 -7.96 4.22
N VAL A 155 -8.84 -8.43 3.69
CA VAL A 155 -7.59 -8.55 4.43
C VAL A 155 -6.58 -7.60 3.83
N ARG A 156 -6.08 -6.68 4.66
CA ARG A 156 -5.14 -5.64 4.26
C ARG A 156 -3.71 -6.04 4.55
N HIS A 157 -2.81 -5.58 3.69
CA HIS A 157 -1.35 -5.67 3.86
C HIS A 157 -0.90 -4.98 5.17
N PRO A 158 0.20 -5.45 5.80
CA PRO A 158 0.59 -4.95 7.11
C PRO A 158 1.01 -3.47 7.04
N MET A 159 0.62 -2.72 8.07
CA MET A 159 1.08 -1.37 8.40
C MET A 159 1.46 -1.35 9.90
N PRO A 160 2.60 -1.96 10.29
CA PRO A 160 2.91 -2.22 11.69
C PRO A 160 3.52 -1.02 12.41
N TYR A 161 2.77 0.09 12.43
CA TYR A 161 3.16 1.31 13.10
C TYR A 161 3.11 1.20 14.63
N GLY A 162 2.32 0.27 15.17
CA GLY A 162 2.08 0.11 16.60
C GLY A 162 2.87 -1.03 17.23
N ASP A 163 2.30 -1.60 18.31
CA ASP A 163 2.84 -2.77 18.98
C ASP A 163 2.59 -4.04 18.14
N LEU A 164 3.67 -4.66 17.65
CA LEU A 164 3.60 -5.83 16.78
C LEU A 164 2.84 -7.02 17.41
N ALA A 165 2.99 -7.23 18.72
CA ALA A 165 2.35 -8.34 19.41
C ALA A 165 0.86 -8.09 19.61
N ALA A 166 0.47 -6.85 19.96
CA ALA A 166 -0.94 -6.46 20.04
C ALA A 166 -1.60 -6.43 18.65
N GLN A 167 -0.83 -6.15 17.61
CA GLN A 167 -1.25 -6.13 16.20
C GLN A 167 -1.07 -7.48 15.50
N ALA A 168 -0.93 -8.59 16.24
CA ALA A 168 -0.78 -9.91 15.62
C ALA A 168 -1.96 -10.26 14.71
N VAL A 169 -3.19 -10.05 15.21
CA VAL A 169 -4.46 -10.23 14.49
C VAL A 169 -5.43 -9.14 14.93
N GLN A 170 -5.84 -8.27 14.02
CA GLN A 170 -6.84 -7.25 14.26
C GLN A 170 -8.04 -7.46 13.35
N ARG A 171 -9.23 -7.24 13.91
CA ARG A 171 -10.51 -7.36 13.21
C ARG A 171 -11.28 -6.05 13.42
N PHE A 172 -11.71 -5.45 12.32
CA PHE A 172 -12.48 -4.20 12.30
C PHE A 172 -13.83 -4.47 11.66
N ALA A 173 -14.90 -4.24 12.39
CA ALA A 173 -16.28 -4.36 11.90
C ALA A 173 -17.04 -3.03 11.92
N SER A 174 -16.49 -2.00 12.58
CA SER A 174 -17.08 -0.68 12.70
C SER A 174 -16.00 0.41 12.78
N LEU A 175 -16.38 1.67 12.54
CA LEU A 175 -15.48 2.82 12.70
C LEU A 175 -14.97 2.99 14.14
N ALA A 176 -15.72 2.51 15.13
CA ALA A 176 -15.30 2.53 16.53
C ALA A 176 -14.05 1.66 16.77
N ASP A 177 -13.92 0.57 16.01
CA ASP A 177 -12.76 -0.32 16.12
C ASP A 177 -11.45 0.37 15.69
N LEU A 178 -11.53 1.35 14.77
CA LEU A 178 -10.36 2.14 14.34
C LEU A 178 -9.79 2.98 15.49
N ALA A 179 -10.66 3.55 16.33
CA ALA A 179 -10.25 4.27 17.52
C ALA A 179 -9.75 3.30 18.61
N ALA A 180 -10.45 2.19 18.83
CA ALA A 180 -10.08 1.19 19.83
C ALA A 180 -8.69 0.59 19.60
N HIS A 181 -8.26 0.49 18.34
CA HIS A 181 -6.94 0.00 17.97
C HIS A 181 -5.90 1.10 17.69
N ASN A 182 -6.22 2.37 17.97
CA ASN A 182 -5.35 3.52 17.74
C ASN A 182 -4.83 3.62 16.29
N CYS A 183 -5.69 3.35 15.30
CA CYS A 183 -5.29 3.42 13.89
C CYS A 183 -4.84 4.84 13.50
N THR A 184 -3.69 4.88 12.84
CA THR A 184 -3.11 6.05 12.18
C THR A 184 -4.01 6.58 11.05
N ILE A 185 -3.69 7.76 10.50
CA ILE A 185 -4.40 8.30 9.33
C ILE A 185 -4.30 7.34 8.14
N GLU A 186 -3.12 6.80 7.84
CA GLU A 186 -2.93 5.88 6.70
C GLU A 186 -3.73 4.57 6.87
N GLU A 187 -3.71 3.98 8.07
CA GLU A 187 -4.54 2.80 8.35
C GLU A 187 -6.03 3.11 8.15
N ARG A 188 -6.50 4.28 8.60
CA ARG A 188 -7.88 4.72 8.39
C ARG A 188 -8.19 4.92 6.91
N GLU A 189 -7.28 5.51 6.14
CA GLU A 189 -7.39 5.65 4.68
C GLU A 189 -7.60 4.33 3.97
N GLU A 190 -7.00 3.25 4.46
CA GLU A 190 -7.16 1.92 3.88
C GLU A 190 -8.33 1.11 4.45
N TYR A 191 -8.76 1.36 5.69
CA TYR A 191 -9.79 0.55 6.37
C TYR A 191 -11.19 1.17 6.36
N GLU A 192 -11.31 2.49 6.61
CA GLU A 192 -12.60 3.18 6.73
C GLU A 192 -13.48 3.05 5.48
N PRO A 193 -12.97 3.17 4.24
CA PRO A 193 -13.80 3.00 3.04
C PRO A 193 -14.45 1.61 2.96
N HIS A 194 -13.78 0.57 3.44
CA HIS A 194 -14.33 -0.79 3.51
C HIS A 194 -15.44 -0.89 4.56
N LEU A 195 -15.22 -0.34 5.75
CA LEU A 195 -16.19 -0.34 6.85
C LEU A 195 -17.46 0.43 6.49
N ASN A 196 -17.32 1.58 5.83
CA ASN A 196 -18.44 2.38 5.33
C ASN A 196 -19.30 1.63 4.28
N MET A 197 -18.73 0.62 3.61
CA MET A 197 -19.44 -0.27 2.70
C MET A 197 -19.95 -1.57 3.38
N GLY A 198 -19.77 -1.70 4.69
CA GLY A 198 -20.11 -2.89 5.46
C GLY A 198 -19.17 -4.08 5.20
N THR A 199 -17.90 -3.83 4.82
CA THR A 199 -16.88 -4.88 4.70
C THR A 199 -16.10 -4.96 6.00
N ILE A 200 -16.06 -6.14 6.61
CA ILE A 200 -15.15 -6.40 7.74
C ILE A 200 -13.73 -6.38 7.20
N VAL A 201 -12.82 -5.74 7.93
CA VAL A 201 -11.40 -5.68 7.60
C VAL A 201 -10.62 -6.48 8.62
N TYR A 202 -9.68 -7.29 8.17
CA TYR A 202 -8.59 -7.80 9.00
C TYR A 202 -7.26 -7.22 8.56
N ALA A 203 -6.40 -6.96 9.53
CA ALA A 203 -5.02 -6.56 9.34
C ALA A 203 -4.17 -7.07 10.51
N GLY A 204 -2.85 -6.93 10.41
CA GLY A 204 -1.92 -7.30 11.47
C GLY A 204 -0.63 -7.89 10.92
N VAL A 205 0.03 -8.73 11.70
CA VAL A 205 1.37 -9.25 11.39
C VAL A 205 1.39 -10.78 11.17
N ASP A 206 0.52 -11.54 11.83
CA ASP A 206 0.43 -12.99 11.65
C ASP A 206 -0.66 -13.35 10.64
N TYR A 207 -0.28 -13.38 9.36
CA TYR A 207 -1.21 -13.64 8.26
C TYR A 207 -1.77 -15.06 8.22
N ALA A 208 -1.10 -16.03 8.85
CA ALA A 208 -1.67 -17.37 9.00
C ALA A 208 -2.83 -17.35 10.00
N ALA A 209 -2.66 -16.66 11.13
CA ALA A 209 -3.71 -16.49 12.12
C ALA A 209 -4.86 -15.59 11.61
N ILE A 210 -4.55 -14.52 10.87
CA ILE A 210 -5.55 -13.66 10.22
C ILE A 210 -6.38 -14.47 9.22
N LEU A 211 -5.73 -15.23 8.33
CA LEU A 211 -6.44 -16.04 7.33
C LEU A 211 -7.40 -17.02 8.00
N ALA A 212 -6.95 -17.74 9.03
CA ALA A 212 -7.77 -18.70 9.77
C ALA A 212 -9.01 -18.06 10.42
N ARG A 213 -8.96 -16.77 10.79
CA ARG A 213 -10.12 -16.02 11.31
C ARG A 213 -11.02 -15.52 10.18
N ALA A 214 -10.44 -14.95 9.13
CA ALA A 214 -11.20 -14.45 7.98
C ALA A 214 -12.04 -15.57 7.31
N GLU A 215 -11.49 -16.79 7.22
CA GLU A 215 -12.17 -17.96 6.65
C GLU A 215 -13.42 -18.39 7.42
N GLN A 216 -13.54 -18.04 8.70
CA GLN A 216 -14.71 -18.37 9.53
C GLN A 216 -15.90 -17.46 9.27
N GLU A 217 -15.66 -16.26 8.74
CA GLU A 217 -16.67 -15.20 8.60
C GLU A 217 -17.04 -14.90 7.14
N ALA A 218 -16.23 -15.35 6.18
CA ALA A 218 -16.39 -15.04 4.76
C ALA A 218 -16.71 -16.25 3.88
N ASP A 219 -17.49 -16.00 2.83
CA ASP A 219 -17.58 -16.89 1.67
C ASP A 219 -16.38 -16.70 0.75
N ILE A 220 -15.89 -15.46 0.64
CA ILE A 220 -14.74 -15.07 -0.20
C ILE A 220 -13.86 -14.10 0.59
N VAL A 221 -12.55 -14.34 0.58
CA VAL A 221 -11.54 -13.44 1.14
C VAL A 221 -11.06 -12.49 0.04
N LEU A 222 -11.18 -11.19 0.27
CA LEU A 222 -10.58 -10.16 -0.58
C LEU A 222 -9.20 -9.81 -0.04
N TRP A 223 -8.15 -10.19 -0.76
CA TRP A 223 -6.81 -9.70 -0.44
C TRP A 223 -6.63 -8.32 -1.07
N ASP A 224 -6.55 -7.29 -0.24
CA ASP A 224 -6.36 -5.92 -0.67
C ASP A 224 -4.89 -5.51 -0.47
N GLY A 225 -4.11 -5.63 -1.55
CA GLY A 225 -2.67 -5.53 -1.50
C GLY A 225 -2.17 -4.14 -1.08
N GLY A 226 -1.03 -4.11 -0.40
CA GLY A 226 -0.27 -2.89 -0.12
C GLY A 226 0.70 -2.60 -1.26
N ASN A 227 1.02 -1.32 -1.48
CA ASN A 227 2.03 -0.90 -2.45
C ASN A 227 1.90 -1.57 -3.83
N ASN A 228 2.91 -2.31 -4.29
CA ASN A 228 2.83 -3.23 -5.42
C ASN A 228 3.25 -4.66 -5.01
N ASP A 229 3.02 -5.03 -3.75
CA ASP A 229 3.36 -6.33 -3.20
C ASP A 229 2.62 -7.48 -3.90
N THR A 230 3.27 -8.65 -3.98
CA THR A 230 2.59 -9.91 -4.34
C THR A 230 1.65 -10.36 -3.22
N PRO A 231 0.57 -11.10 -3.53
CA PRO A 231 -0.38 -11.48 -2.49
C PRO A 231 0.23 -12.40 -1.43
N PHE A 232 -0.22 -12.29 -0.17
CA PHE A 232 0.20 -13.21 0.89
C PHE A 232 -0.65 -14.48 0.94
N PHE A 233 -1.80 -14.48 0.28
CA PHE A 233 -2.68 -15.64 0.16
C PHE A 233 -2.73 -16.07 -1.30
N LYS A 234 -2.73 -17.38 -1.54
CA LYS A 234 -2.79 -17.92 -2.91
C LYS A 234 -4.13 -17.53 -3.56
N PRO A 235 -4.13 -16.74 -4.64
CA PRO A 235 -5.37 -16.27 -5.25
C PRO A 235 -6.09 -17.38 -6.03
N SER A 236 -7.42 -17.37 -5.97
CA SER A 236 -8.32 -18.03 -6.91
C SER A 236 -8.67 -17.13 -8.11
N LEU A 237 -8.51 -15.82 -7.95
CA LEU A 237 -8.49 -14.82 -9.01
C LEU A 237 -7.49 -13.73 -8.64
N HIS A 238 -6.54 -13.42 -9.52
CA HIS A 238 -5.57 -12.35 -9.32
C HIS A 238 -5.84 -11.18 -10.28
N VAL A 239 -6.33 -10.07 -9.72
CA VAL A 239 -6.59 -8.82 -10.42
C VAL A 239 -5.41 -7.88 -10.18
N VAL A 240 -4.79 -7.38 -11.25
CA VAL A 240 -3.64 -6.48 -11.16
C VAL A 240 -3.93 -5.18 -11.89
N VAL A 241 -3.73 -4.05 -11.20
CA VAL A 241 -3.98 -2.72 -11.77
C VAL A 241 -2.70 -2.15 -12.39
N VAL A 242 -2.80 -1.66 -13.63
CA VAL A 242 -1.76 -0.91 -14.34
C VAL A 242 -2.20 0.54 -14.58
N ASP A 243 -1.22 1.44 -14.71
CA ASP A 243 -1.45 2.89 -14.77
C ASP A 243 -0.82 3.52 -16.03
N PRO A 244 -1.61 3.90 -17.05
CA PRO A 244 -1.14 4.53 -18.28
C PRO A 244 -0.63 5.96 -18.08
N LEU A 245 -0.71 6.54 -16.87
CA LEU A 245 -0.01 7.80 -16.57
C LEU A 245 1.49 7.61 -16.35
N ARG A 246 1.95 6.37 -16.15
CA ARG A 246 3.35 6.02 -15.88
C ARG A 246 3.81 4.83 -16.75
N PRO A 247 3.79 4.96 -18.08
CA PRO A 247 4.12 3.84 -18.98
C PRO A 247 5.54 3.30 -18.77
N GLY A 248 5.66 1.98 -18.82
CA GLY A 248 6.88 1.23 -18.52
C GLY A 248 7.08 0.93 -17.04
N HIS A 249 6.23 1.41 -16.13
CA HIS A 249 6.33 1.03 -14.72
C HIS A 249 5.89 -0.43 -14.49
N GLU A 250 5.04 -0.95 -15.37
CA GLU A 250 4.57 -2.32 -15.40
C GLU A 250 5.68 -3.37 -15.60
N THR A 251 6.87 -2.96 -16.06
CA THR A 251 8.03 -3.84 -16.32
C THR A 251 9.35 -3.34 -15.71
N ARG A 252 9.34 -2.25 -14.95
CA ARG A 252 10.57 -1.67 -14.35
C ARG A 252 10.60 -1.70 -12.82
N TYR A 253 9.53 -2.15 -12.17
CA TYR A 253 9.39 -2.10 -10.71
C TYR A 253 9.12 -3.46 -10.07
N HIS A 254 9.79 -3.68 -8.94
CA HIS A 254 9.67 -4.88 -8.12
C HIS A 254 8.66 -4.71 -6.98
N PRO A 255 7.88 -5.76 -6.64
CA PRO A 255 7.59 -6.94 -7.45
C PRO A 255 6.42 -6.71 -8.42
N GLY A 256 6.17 -5.46 -8.84
CA GLY A 256 5.08 -5.11 -9.76
C GLY A 256 5.05 -5.92 -11.05
N GLU A 257 6.21 -6.16 -11.68
CA GLU A 257 6.28 -7.02 -12.87
C GLU A 257 5.91 -8.49 -12.53
N THR A 258 6.29 -8.99 -11.36
CA THR A 258 5.86 -10.33 -10.88
C THR A 258 4.34 -10.41 -10.81
N ASN A 259 3.68 -9.38 -10.28
CA ASN A 259 2.21 -9.31 -10.26
C ASN A 259 1.63 -9.33 -11.67
N LEU A 260 2.15 -8.50 -12.59
CA LEU A 260 1.69 -8.47 -13.99
C LEU A 260 1.74 -9.86 -14.64
N ARG A 261 2.87 -10.56 -14.50
CA ARG A 261 3.08 -11.90 -15.07
C ARG A 261 2.17 -12.97 -14.46
N MET A 262 1.72 -12.78 -13.22
CA MET A 262 0.84 -13.69 -12.49
C MET A 262 -0.66 -13.34 -12.62
N ALA A 263 -1.00 -12.23 -13.25
CA ALA A 263 -2.38 -11.74 -13.29
C ALA A 263 -3.29 -12.66 -14.09
N ASP A 264 -4.48 -12.95 -13.58
CA ASP A 264 -5.58 -13.49 -14.39
C ASP A 264 -6.30 -12.37 -15.14
N VAL A 265 -6.37 -11.19 -14.51
CA VAL A 265 -7.05 -9.99 -15.01
C VAL A 265 -6.15 -8.80 -14.80
N VAL A 266 -5.99 -7.99 -15.84
CA VAL A 266 -5.30 -6.70 -15.77
C VAL A 266 -6.31 -5.58 -15.98
N VAL A 267 -6.41 -4.68 -15.00
CA VAL A 267 -7.24 -3.47 -15.09
C VAL A 267 -6.35 -2.32 -15.53
N ILE A 268 -6.58 -1.77 -16.73
CA ILE A 268 -5.95 -0.53 -17.19
C ILE A 268 -6.80 0.62 -16.67
N ASN A 269 -6.38 1.23 -15.56
CA ASN A 269 -7.16 2.28 -14.90
C ASN A 269 -6.78 3.67 -15.42
N LYS A 270 -7.57 4.70 -15.09
CA LYS A 270 -7.31 6.12 -15.37
C LYS A 270 -7.17 6.46 -16.86
N GLU A 271 -7.71 5.64 -17.76
CA GLU A 271 -7.58 5.85 -19.22
C GLU A 271 -8.05 7.25 -19.65
N VAL A 272 -9.14 7.75 -19.05
CA VAL A 272 -9.69 9.09 -19.34
C VAL A 272 -8.76 10.26 -18.99
N SER A 273 -7.68 10.02 -18.25
CA SER A 273 -6.65 11.00 -17.90
C SER A 273 -5.34 10.79 -18.66
N ALA A 274 -5.21 9.70 -19.43
CA ALA A 274 -4.00 9.35 -20.17
C ALA A 274 -4.14 9.67 -21.67
N THR A 275 -3.00 9.79 -22.36
CA THR A 275 -2.99 9.90 -23.81
C THR A 275 -3.29 8.54 -24.46
N PRO A 276 -3.91 8.50 -25.65
CA PRO A 276 -4.12 7.24 -26.39
C PRO A 276 -2.83 6.44 -26.62
N GLU A 277 -1.72 7.13 -26.87
CA GLU A 277 -0.40 6.51 -27.03
C GLU A 277 0.05 5.78 -25.77
N ASN A 278 -0.08 6.41 -24.59
CA ASN A 278 0.34 5.77 -23.34
C ASN A 278 -0.55 4.58 -22.97
N ILE A 279 -1.85 4.67 -23.23
CA ILE A 279 -2.79 3.57 -23.03
C ILE A 279 -2.35 2.37 -23.89
N GLU A 280 -2.08 2.59 -25.17
CA GLU A 280 -1.66 1.53 -26.07
C GLU A 280 -0.29 0.95 -25.70
N ARG A 281 0.66 1.78 -25.26
CA ARG A 281 1.98 1.30 -24.79
C ARG A 281 1.84 0.34 -23.60
N VAL A 282 1.06 0.71 -22.58
CA VAL A 282 0.81 -0.18 -21.43
C VAL A 282 0.06 -1.43 -21.85
N ARG A 283 -0.95 -1.31 -22.74
CA ARG A 283 -1.69 -2.46 -23.26
C ARG A 283 -0.81 -3.44 -24.02
N GLN A 284 0.13 -2.94 -24.81
CA GLN A 284 1.13 -3.77 -25.52
C GLN A 284 2.05 -4.48 -24.53
N ALA A 285 2.59 -3.75 -23.54
CA ALA A 285 3.41 -4.35 -22.49
C ALA A 285 2.67 -5.48 -21.74
N VAL A 286 1.39 -5.28 -21.41
CA VAL A 286 0.55 -6.32 -20.80
C VAL A 286 0.44 -7.55 -21.70
N ARG A 287 0.11 -7.37 -22.99
CA ARG A 287 -0.02 -8.49 -23.95
C ARG A 287 1.30 -9.23 -24.17
N GLU A 288 2.42 -8.53 -24.17
CA GLU A 288 3.75 -9.12 -24.32
C GLU A 288 4.16 -9.96 -23.11
N HIS A 289 3.90 -9.47 -21.90
CA HIS A 289 4.39 -10.07 -20.66
C HIS A 289 3.42 -11.08 -20.04
N ASN A 290 2.11 -10.94 -20.35
CA ASN A 290 1.06 -11.85 -19.93
C ASN A 290 -0.06 -11.92 -20.99
N PRO A 291 0.14 -12.69 -22.08
CA PRO A 291 -0.83 -12.80 -23.18
C PRO A 291 -2.14 -13.51 -22.79
N ALA A 292 -2.18 -14.19 -21.63
CA ALA A 292 -3.36 -14.91 -21.16
C ALA A 292 -4.29 -14.05 -20.30
N ALA A 293 -3.82 -12.90 -19.80
CA ALA A 293 -4.63 -12.05 -18.92
C ALA A 293 -5.83 -11.43 -19.65
N ILE A 294 -6.97 -11.43 -18.97
CA ILE A 294 -8.14 -10.66 -19.40
C ILE A 294 -7.87 -9.18 -19.13
N ILE A 295 -8.03 -8.33 -20.14
CA ILE A 295 -7.86 -6.88 -19.99
C ILE A 295 -9.22 -6.22 -19.76
N VAL A 296 -9.33 -5.45 -18.68
CA VAL A 296 -10.50 -4.61 -18.36
C VAL A 296 -10.06 -3.15 -18.41
N ASP A 297 -10.72 -2.37 -19.26
CA ASP A 297 -10.44 -0.94 -19.39
C ASP A 297 -11.25 -0.16 -18.35
N ALA A 298 -10.66 0.84 -17.72
CA ALA A 298 -11.29 1.58 -16.64
C ALA A 298 -10.89 3.05 -16.54
N ALA A 299 -11.83 3.86 -16.06
CA ALA A 299 -11.65 5.21 -15.59
C ALA A 299 -11.65 5.27 -14.06
N SER A 300 -11.14 6.39 -13.56
CA SER A 300 -11.24 6.81 -12.15
C SER A 300 -11.83 8.22 -12.09
N PRO A 301 -13.12 8.40 -12.43
CA PRO A 301 -13.76 9.71 -12.38
C PRO A 301 -13.76 10.28 -10.96
N ILE A 302 -13.39 11.56 -10.84
CA ILE A 302 -13.50 12.30 -9.58
C ILE A 302 -14.90 12.87 -9.37
N THR A 303 -15.34 12.87 -8.12
CA THR A 303 -16.55 13.55 -7.64
C THR A 303 -16.17 14.57 -6.58
N VAL A 304 -16.79 15.75 -6.61
CA VAL A 304 -16.53 16.84 -5.65
C VAL A 304 -17.82 17.19 -4.93
N ALA A 305 -17.80 17.18 -3.60
CA ALA A 305 -18.99 17.41 -2.79
C ALA A 305 -19.54 18.84 -2.94
N GLN A 306 -18.65 19.83 -2.92
CA GLN A 306 -18.97 21.26 -3.00
C GLN A 306 -18.02 21.95 -3.99
N PRO A 307 -18.34 21.97 -5.30
CA PRO A 307 -17.49 22.58 -6.32
C PRO A 307 -17.27 24.09 -6.16
N GLU A 308 -18.23 24.80 -5.57
CA GLU A 308 -18.20 26.23 -5.31
C GLU A 308 -17.08 26.65 -4.34
N VAL A 309 -16.62 25.72 -3.50
CA VAL A 309 -15.47 25.92 -2.61
C VAL A 309 -14.15 26.00 -3.39
N ILE A 310 -14.12 25.49 -4.63
CA ILE A 310 -12.91 25.48 -5.49
C ILE A 310 -12.91 26.67 -6.45
N ARG A 311 -14.06 26.97 -7.04
CA ARG A 311 -14.14 27.89 -8.18
C ARG A 311 -13.65 29.30 -7.85
N ASN A 312 -12.67 29.79 -8.61
CA ASN A 312 -12.01 31.09 -8.45
C ASN A 312 -11.35 31.31 -7.07
N GLN A 313 -11.11 30.25 -6.29
CA GLN A 313 -10.45 30.31 -4.98
C GLN A 313 -8.96 29.93 -5.08
N ARG A 314 -8.13 30.47 -4.19
CA ARG A 314 -6.76 29.99 -3.94
C ARG A 314 -6.85 28.75 -3.04
N VAL A 315 -6.49 27.57 -3.54
CA VAL A 315 -6.79 26.31 -2.84
C VAL A 315 -5.54 25.59 -2.35
N LEU A 316 -5.58 25.11 -1.11
CA LEU A 316 -4.63 24.11 -0.60
C LEU A 316 -5.16 22.71 -0.93
N CYS A 317 -4.33 21.85 -1.52
CA CYS A 317 -4.69 20.46 -1.83
C CYS A 317 -4.02 19.50 -0.85
N ILE A 318 -4.83 18.74 -0.12
CA ILE A 318 -4.38 17.65 0.75
C ILE A 318 -4.60 16.33 0.04
N GLU A 319 -3.59 15.46 0.06
CA GLU A 319 -3.56 14.20 -0.66
C GLU A 319 -3.04 13.04 0.18
N ASP A 320 -3.34 11.84 -0.29
CA ASP A 320 -2.85 10.57 0.27
C ASP A 320 -1.31 10.55 0.36
N GLY A 321 -0.79 10.27 1.56
CA GLY A 321 0.63 10.36 1.89
C GLY A 321 1.51 9.44 1.02
N PRO A 322 1.31 8.11 1.07
CA PRO A 322 2.09 7.13 0.30
C PRO A 322 2.15 7.40 -1.21
N THR A 323 1.06 7.89 -1.79
CA THR A 323 1.00 8.25 -3.21
C THR A 323 2.02 9.34 -3.57
N LEU A 324 2.30 10.26 -2.64
CA LEU A 324 3.23 11.39 -2.85
C LEU A 324 4.66 11.10 -2.39
N THR A 325 4.85 10.24 -1.39
CA THR A 325 6.18 9.97 -0.82
C THR A 325 6.93 8.87 -1.58
N HIS A 326 6.23 7.85 -2.08
CA HIS A 326 6.84 6.70 -2.76
C HIS A 326 6.21 6.35 -4.12
N GLY A 327 4.97 6.79 -4.38
CA GLY A 327 4.27 6.54 -5.65
C GLY A 327 4.77 7.33 -6.87
N GLU A 328 5.70 8.29 -6.69
CA GLU A 328 6.25 9.17 -7.73
C GLU A 328 5.17 9.94 -8.54
N MET A 329 3.98 10.13 -7.97
CA MET A 329 2.87 10.79 -8.66
C MET A 329 2.89 12.29 -8.36
N THR A 330 3.05 13.11 -9.40
CA THR A 330 3.08 14.58 -9.29
C THR A 330 1.71 15.24 -9.52
N LEU A 331 0.70 14.45 -9.89
CA LEU A 331 -0.67 14.89 -10.18
C LEU A 331 -1.67 14.05 -9.38
N GLY A 332 -2.08 14.57 -8.21
CA GLY A 332 -3.12 13.99 -7.36
C GLY A 332 -4.55 14.31 -7.82
N ALA A 333 -5.54 13.56 -7.30
CA ALA A 333 -6.97 13.84 -7.46
C ALA A 333 -7.36 15.26 -7.03
N GLY A 334 -6.72 15.83 -6.01
CA GLY A 334 -6.88 17.20 -5.56
C GLY A 334 -6.47 18.22 -6.62
N ILE A 335 -5.34 18.02 -7.30
CA ILE A 335 -4.90 18.88 -8.42
C ILE A 335 -5.86 18.73 -9.61
N VAL A 336 -6.30 17.51 -9.91
CA VAL A 336 -7.27 17.26 -10.98
C VAL A 336 -8.58 18.00 -10.68
N ALA A 337 -9.07 17.95 -9.44
CA ALA A 337 -10.25 18.68 -9.00
C ALA A 337 -10.05 20.20 -9.08
N ALA A 338 -8.96 20.72 -8.54
CA ALA A 338 -8.63 22.15 -8.58
C ALA A 338 -8.66 22.70 -10.01
N ARG A 339 -8.02 22.00 -10.96
CA ARG A 339 -8.00 22.40 -12.37
C ARG A 339 -9.38 22.29 -13.02
N ARG A 340 -10.06 21.15 -12.84
CA ARG A 340 -11.36 20.87 -13.48
C ARG A 340 -12.45 21.85 -13.05
N PHE A 341 -12.44 22.29 -11.79
CA PHE A 341 -13.43 23.18 -11.23
C PHE A 341 -13.00 24.66 -11.18
N GLY A 342 -11.86 24.98 -11.79
CA GLY A 342 -11.43 26.36 -12.03
C GLY A 342 -10.94 27.09 -10.78
N ALA A 343 -10.09 26.43 -9.97
CA ALA A 343 -9.33 27.10 -8.92
C ALA A 343 -8.50 28.24 -9.51
N LYS A 344 -8.37 29.36 -8.76
CA LYS A 344 -7.57 30.51 -9.16
C LYS A 344 -6.08 30.19 -9.14
N GLU A 345 -5.63 29.49 -8.10
CA GLU A 345 -4.26 29.00 -7.95
C GLU A 345 -4.21 27.84 -6.96
N LEU A 346 -3.16 27.03 -7.05
CA LEU A 346 -2.78 26.06 -6.02
C LEU A 346 -1.80 26.73 -5.07
N VAL A 347 -2.09 26.70 -3.77
CA VAL A 347 -1.23 27.31 -2.75
C VAL A 347 -0.16 26.33 -2.28
N ASP A 348 1.11 26.72 -2.36
CA ASP A 348 2.23 25.95 -1.82
C ASP A 348 2.24 26.01 -0.28
N PRO A 349 2.13 24.89 0.45
CA PRO A 349 2.14 24.87 1.91
C PRO A 349 3.53 25.11 2.53
N ARG A 350 4.63 25.06 1.75
CA ARG A 350 6.01 25.14 2.27
C ARG A 350 6.30 26.33 3.20
N PRO A 351 5.83 27.56 2.92
CA PRO A 351 6.03 28.69 3.83
C PRO A 351 5.34 28.56 5.19
N PHE A 352 4.40 27.61 5.32
CA PHE A 352 3.48 27.48 6.45
C PHE A 352 3.66 26.19 7.25
N LEU A 353 4.57 25.30 6.83
CA LEU A 353 4.80 23.99 7.46
C LEU A 353 5.10 24.11 8.96
N LYS A 354 4.52 23.20 9.73
CA LYS A 354 4.72 23.07 11.18
C LYS A 354 5.29 21.70 11.54
N GLY A 355 6.13 21.68 12.58
CA GLY A 355 6.65 20.45 13.19
C GLY A 355 7.25 19.46 12.20
N SER A 356 6.80 18.21 12.28
CA SER A 356 7.29 17.07 11.48
C SER A 356 7.11 17.22 9.97
N LEU A 357 6.20 18.08 9.50
CA LEU A 357 6.01 18.32 8.07
C LEU A 357 7.19 19.08 7.44
N VAL A 358 7.94 19.85 8.23
CA VAL A 358 9.18 20.50 7.75
C VAL A 358 10.21 19.45 7.31
N GLU A 359 10.38 18.39 8.10
CA GLU A 359 11.28 17.28 7.77
C GLU A 359 10.73 16.46 6.60
N THR A 360 9.42 16.23 6.56
CA THR A 360 8.77 15.50 5.47
C THR A 360 9.06 16.15 4.11
N PHE A 361 8.91 17.47 3.99
CA PHE A 361 9.23 18.19 2.75
C PHE A 361 10.72 18.27 2.45
N ARG A 362 11.58 18.20 3.46
CA ARG A 362 13.04 18.09 3.27
C ARG A 362 13.42 16.74 2.67
N ARG A 363 12.83 15.65 3.19
CA ARG A 363 13.06 14.28 2.71
C ARG A 363 12.47 14.05 1.32
N TYR A 364 11.33 14.67 1.02
CA TYR A 364 10.61 14.51 -0.24
C TYR A 364 10.41 15.85 -0.96
N PRO A 365 11.49 16.46 -1.51
CA PRO A 365 11.42 17.79 -2.11
C PRO A 365 10.52 17.86 -3.37
N GLY A 366 10.32 16.72 -4.04
CA GLY A 366 9.55 16.58 -5.28
C GLY A 366 8.02 16.63 -5.14
N ILE A 367 7.47 16.67 -3.92
CA ILE A 367 6.01 16.66 -3.67
C ILE A 367 5.29 17.85 -4.32
N GLY A 368 5.99 18.96 -4.58
CA GLY A 368 5.39 20.14 -5.20
C GLY A 368 4.48 20.90 -4.25
N THR A 369 3.31 21.32 -4.73
CA THR A 369 2.32 22.14 -3.99
C THR A 369 1.29 21.32 -3.23
N LEU A 370 1.44 19.99 -3.19
CA LEU A 370 0.55 19.10 -2.46
C LEU A 370 0.96 18.99 -1.00
N LEU A 371 -0.01 18.92 -0.09
CA LEU A 371 0.22 18.61 1.31
C LEU A 371 -0.09 17.12 1.56
N PRO A 372 0.90 16.27 1.89
CA PRO A 372 0.63 14.88 2.24
C PRO A 372 -0.08 14.78 3.60
N ALA A 373 -1.09 13.92 3.68
CA ALA A 373 -1.82 13.63 4.91
C ALA A 373 -0.98 12.76 5.87
N MET A 374 -0.04 13.40 6.58
CA MET A 374 0.80 12.71 7.57
C MET A 374 0.09 12.60 8.92
N GLY A 375 0.10 11.41 9.53
CA GLY A 375 -0.63 11.16 10.78
C GLY A 375 -0.30 9.84 11.47
N TYR A 376 0.99 9.52 11.62
CA TYR A 376 1.44 8.31 12.32
C TYR A 376 1.36 8.40 13.86
N GLY A 377 0.84 9.52 14.39
CA GLY A 377 0.60 9.72 15.81
C GLY A 377 0.07 11.12 16.11
N ASP A 378 -0.39 11.35 17.34
CA ASP A 378 -1.09 12.57 17.75
C ASP A 378 -0.33 13.86 17.43
N GLN A 379 1.00 13.85 17.53
CA GLN A 379 1.79 15.03 17.23
C GLN A 379 1.77 15.36 15.73
N GLN A 380 1.84 14.36 14.85
CA GLN A 380 1.78 14.60 13.40
C GLN A 380 0.39 15.08 12.98
N ILE A 381 -0.66 14.57 13.61
CA ILE A 381 -2.04 15.03 13.39
C ILE A 381 -2.17 16.52 13.77
N ARG A 382 -1.61 16.93 14.92
CA ARG A 382 -1.55 18.35 15.33
C ARG A 382 -0.72 19.20 14.38
N ASP A 383 0.42 18.71 13.93
CA ASP A 383 1.28 19.41 12.97
C ASP A 383 0.57 19.63 11.62
N LEU A 384 -0.19 18.62 11.16
CA LEU A 384 -1.01 18.68 9.95
C LEU A 384 -2.12 19.73 10.10
N GLU A 385 -2.89 19.70 11.19
CA GLU A 385 -3.92 20.70 11.49
C GLU A 385 -3.33 22.12 11.53
N ALA A 386 -2.23 22.31 12.26
CA ALA A 386 -1.58 23.60 12.40
C ALA A 386 -1.05 24.12 11.06
N THR A 387 -0.54 23.25 10.20
CA THR A 387 -0.07 23.60 8.84
C THR A 387 -1.24 24.03 7.95
N ILE A 388 -2.34 23.27 7.93
CA ILE A 388 -3.55 23.60 7.16
C ILE A 388 -4.11 24.96 7.60
N ASN A 389 -4.21 25.16 8.91
CA ASN A 389 -4.76 26.39 9.48
C ASN A 389 -3.84 27.60 9.30
N ALA A 390 -2.52 27.42 9.26
CA ALA A 390 -1.55 28.48 8.99
C ALA A 390 -1.41 28.83 7.50
N THR A 391 -1.75 27.93 6.59
CA THR A 391 -1.59 28.15 5.14
C THR A 391 -2.50 29.27 4.66
N ASP A 392 -1.92 30.31 4.04
CA ASP A 392 -2.66 31.44 3.46
C ASP A 392 -3.37 31.02 2.16
N CYS A 393 -4.57 30.46 2.29
CA CYS A 393 -5.43 30.01 1.21
C CYS A 393 -6.90 30.33 1.52
N ASP A 394 -7.72 30.42 0.48
CA ASP A 394 -9.15 30.73 0.62
C ASP A 394 -9.95 29.47 1.01
N SER A 395 -9.52 28.29 0.53
CA SER A 395 -10.19 27.03 0.81
C SER A 395 -9.26 25.80 0.71
N VAL A 396 -9.77 24.66 1.18
CA VAL A 396 -9.03 23.39 1.24
C VAL A 396 -9.76 22.30 0.46
N ILE A 397 -9.00 21.58 -0.36
CA ILE A 397 -9.43 20.36 -1.03
C ILE A 397 -8.89 19.16 -0.27
N ILE A 398 -9.78 18.29 0.19
CA ILE A 398 -9.46 17.04 0.88
C ILE A 398 -9.63 15.90 -0.14
N ALA A 399 -8.53 15.42 -0.71
CA ALA A 399 -8.49 14.33 -1.69
C ALA A 399 -8.00 12.99 -1.11
N THR A 400 -7.90 12.92 0.21
CA THR A 400 -7.65 11.70 0.97
C THR A 400 -8.82 10.70 0.90
N PRO A 401 -8.58 9.39 1.03
CA PRO A 401 -9.64 8.38 1.10
C PRO A 401 -10.65 8.61 2.23
N ILE A 402 -10.21 9.12 3.39
CA ILE A 402 -11.10 9.51 4.50
C ILE A 402 -11.42 11.00 4.49
N ASP A 403 -12.46 11.38 5.23
CA ASP A 403 -12.77 12.79 5.48
C ASP A 403 -11.96 13.30 6.69
N LEU A 404 -10.84 13.99 6.41
CA LEU A 404 -9.97 14.55 7.46
C LEU A 404 -10.68 15.50 8.42
N ARG A 405 -11.85 16.06 8.07
CA ARG A 405 -12.64 16.92 8.97
C ARG A 405 -13.19 16.15 10.18
N GLN A 406 -13.20 14.82 10.13
CA GLN A 406 -13.55 13.98 11.27
C GLN A 406 -12.41 13.82 12.27
N LEU A 407 -11.18 14.16 11.87
CA LEU A 407 -9.97 14.01 12.68
C LEU A 407 -9.32 15.36 13.04
N LEU A 408 -9.51 16.38 12.20
CA LEU A 408 -8.87 17.69 12.30
C LEU A 408 -9.92 18.81 12.31
N GLN A 409 -9.62 19.89 13.03
CA GLN A 409 -10.36 21.14 12.96
C GLN A 409 -9.78 22.07 11.91
N ILE A 410 -10.38 22.06 10.71
CA ILE A 410 -10.00 22.94 9.61
C ILE A 410 -10.80 24.24 9.70
N ASN A 411 -10.12 25.37 9.87
CA ASN A 411 -10.75 26.68 10.04
C ASN A 411 -11.10 27.40 8.72
N LYS A 412 -11.06 26.69 7.59
CA LYS A 412 -11.30 27.19 6.24
C LYS A 412 -12.42 26.41 5.54
N PRO A 413 -13.15 27.02 4.60
CA PRO A 413 -14.04 26.29 3.71
C PRO A 413 -13.33 25.09 3.09
N SER A 414 -13.95 23.91 3.18
CA SER A 414 -13.29 22.64 2.84
C SER A 414 -14.25 21.72 2.08
N THR A 415 -13.77 21.15 0.97
CA THR A 415 -14.56 20.23 0.13
C THR A 415 -13.85 18.89 -0.04
N ARG A 416 -14.62 17.81 -0.14
CA ARG A 416 -14.10 16.45 -0.32
C ARG A 416 -14.09 16.08 -1.80
N VAL A 417 -13.00 15.47 -2.23
CA VAL A 417 -12.86 14.82 -3.52
C VAL A 417 -12.85 13.32 -3.30
N THR A 418 -13.74 12.60 -3.99
CA THR A 418 -13.76 11.15 -4.00
C THR A 418 -13.57 10.63 -5.42
N TYR A 419 -13.26 9.35 -5.52
CA TYR A 419 -13.03 8.67 -6.79
C TYR A 419 -13.46 7.21 -6.65
N GLU A 420 -14.00 6.65 -7.72
CA GLU A 420 -14.43 5.26 -7.78
C GLU A 420 -14.03 4.67 -9.13
N LEU A 421 -13.78 3.35 -9.16
CA LEU A 421 -13.46 2.67 -10.41
C LEU A 421 -14.73 2.63 -11.29
N GLN A 422 -14.58 2.99 -12.55
CA GLN A 422 -15.61 2.85 -13.56
C GLN A 422 -15.07 2.06 -14.74
N GLU A 423 -15.58 0.84 -14.96
CA GLU A 423 -15.22 0.06 -16.15
C GLU A 423 -15.71 0.76 -17.43
N ILE A 424 -14.90 0.73 -18.48
CA ILE A 424 -15.18 1.29 -19.80
C ILE A 424 -15.20 0.12 -20.79
N GLY A 425 -16.33 -0.08 -21.48
CA GLY A 425 -16.44 -1.15 -22.47
C GLY A 425 -16.56 -2.55 -21.86
N ARG A 426 -15.99 -3.55 -22.53
CA ARG A 426 -16.06 -4.98 -22.18
C ARG A 426 -14.73 -5.68 -22.46
N PRO A 427 -14.37 -6.73 -21.70
CA PRO A 427 -15.12 -7.30 -20.58
C PRO A 427 -15.11 -6.43 -19.31
N THR A 428 -16.09 -6.63 -18.43
CA THR A 428 -16.20 -5.94 -17.13
C THR A 428 -15.74 -6.84 -15.98
N LEU A 429 -15.45 -6.25 -14.80
CA LEU A 429 -15.16 -7.05 -13.60
C LEU A 429 -16.37 -7.90 -13.21
N ALA A 430 -17.60 -7.41 -13.44
CA ALA A 430 -18.81 -8.17 -13.16
C ALA A 430 -18.88 -9.46 -13.99
N GLU A 431 -18.54 -9.39 -15.28
CA GLU A 431 -18.51 -10.57 -16.17
C GLU A 431 -17.43 -11.57 -15.74
N VAL A 432 -16.25 -11.08 -15.35
CA VAL A 432 -15.16 -11.93 -14.82
C VAL A 432 -15.57 -12.61 -13.51
N LEU A 433 -16.20 -11.86 -12.61
CA LEU A 433 -16.55 -12.31 -11.26
C LEU A 433 -17.78 -13.23 -11.24
N GLN A 434 -18.49 -13.39 -12.37
CA GLN A 434 -19.69 -14.23 -12.46
C GLN A 434 -19.45 -15.68 -12.00
N ARG A 435 -18.22 -16.21 -12.14
CA ARG A 435 -17.84 -17.54 -11.66
C ARG A 435 -17.85 -17.69 -10.13
N PHE A 436 -17.95 -16.56 -9.42
CA PHE A 436 -18.04 -16.48 -7.96
C PHE A 436 -19.43 -16.03 -7.50
N ALA A 437 -20.43 -15.97 -8.39
CA ALA A 437 -21.80 -15.56 -8.05
C ALA A 437 -22.52 -16.56 -7.13
#